data_AF-A0A7J3JAA0-F1
#
_entry.id   AF-A0A7J3JAA0-F1
#
_cell.length_a   1.000
_cell.length_b   1.000
_cell.length_c   1.000
_cell.angle_alpha   90.00
_cell.angle_beta   90.00
_cell.angle_gamma   90.00
#
_symmetry.space_group_name_H-M   'P 1'
#
loop_
_entity.id
_entity.type
_entity.pdbx_description
1 polymer ?
#
loop_
_entity_poly.entity_id
_entity_poly.type
_entity_poly.pdbx_seq_one_letter_code
_entity_poly.pdbx_strand_id
1 'polypeptide(L)' 'MTDTAIREIIDTLLSMPSPTRDDVNRLKIRTAGKYHLEKVPSSADIIAQLTTEESRVLLPLLKRKTTRT' A
#
# COMPACT_ATOMS: atom_id res chain seq x y z
N MET A 1 2.33 -14.06 8.04
CA MET A 1 2.69 -12.88 8.88
C MET A 1 2.71 -11.56 8.10
N THR A 2 2.63 -11.57 6.76
CA THR A 2 2.56 -10.37 5.90
C THR A 2 1.17 -9.71 5.85
N ASP A 3 0.10 -10.47 6.13
CA ASP A 3 -1.29 -9.99 6.08
C ASP A 3 -1.54 -8.77 7.00
N THR A 4 -1.03 -8.84 8.23
CA THR A 4 -1.23 -7.80 9.25
C THR A 4 -0.53 -6.49 8.89
N ALA A 5 0.67 -6.59 8.31
CA ALA A 5 1.42 -5.45 7.83
C ALA A 5 0.69 -4.74 6.67
N ILE A 6 0.17 -5.52 5.71
CA ILE A 6 -0.57 -4.98 4.58
C ILE A 6 -1.85 -4.30 5.05
N ARG A 7 -2.58 -4.94 5.98
CA ARG A 7 -3.79 -4.36 6.57
C ARG A 7 -3.56 -3.03 7.27
N GLU A 8 -2.46 -2.90 8.01
CA GLU A 8 -2.11 -1.64 8.67
C GLU A 8 -1.79 -0.52 7.67
N ILE A 9 -1.18 -0.85 6.53
CA ILE A 9 -0.96 0.12 5.44
C ILE A 9 -2.31 0.59 4.87
N ILE A 10 -3.22 -0.33 4.60
CA ILE A 10 -4.54 -0.03 4.03
C ILE A 10 -5.35 0.83 4.98
N ASP A 11 -5.42 0.45 6.26
CA ASP A 11 -6.13 1.19 7.31
C ASP A 11 -5.59 2.62 7.46
N THR A 12 -4.26 2.78 7.45
CA THR A 12 -3.64 4.11 7.53
C THR A 12 -3.93 4.96 6.28
N LEU A 13 -3.97 4.35 5.10
CA LEU A 13 -4.31 5.04 3.84
C LEU A 13 -5.78 5.44 3.81
N LEU A 14 -6.67 4.61 4.35
CA LEU A 14 -8.11 4.89 4.49
C LEU A 14 -8.40 6.00 5.46
N SER A 15 -7.71 5.99 6.60
CA SER A 15 -7.85 7.01 7.62
C SER A 15 -7.32 8.37 7.14
N MET A 16 -6.52 8.40 6.07
CA MET A 16 -6.12 9.64 5.42
C MET A 16 -7.21 10.11 4.43
N PRO A 17 -7.65 11.37 4.52
CA PRO A 17 -8.67 11.91 3.61
C PRO A 17 -8.15 12.12 2.17
N SER A 18 -6.83 12.11 1.96
CA SER A 18 -6.20 12.23 0.64
C SER A 18 -4.87 11.47 0.62
N PRO A 19 -4.90 10.13 0.53
CA PRO A 19 -3.68 9.34 0.44
C PRO A 19 -2.95 9.68 -0.86
N THR A 20 -1.65 10.01 -0.77
CA THR A 20 -0.82 10.23 -1.96
C THR A 20 0.07 9.03 -2.25
N ARG A 21 0.66 9.02 -3.44
CA ARG A 21 1.60 7.95 -3.85
C ARG A 21 2.86 7.95 -2.98
N ASP A 22 3.25 9.12 -2.46
CA ASP A 22 4.36 9.24 -1.52
C ASP A 22 3.99 8.60 -0.17
N ASP A 23 2.78 8.84 0.34
CA ASP A 23 2.28 8.20 1.55
C ASP A 23 2.28 6.68 1.44
N VAL A 24 1.83 6.13 0.31
CA VAL A 24 1.88 4.68 0.06
C VAL A 24 3.32 4.16 0.12
N ASN A 25 4.28 4.86 -0.50
CA ASN A 25 5.69 4.46 -0.50
C ASN A 25 6.32 4.57 0.90
N ARG A 26 5.98 5.63 1.63
CA ARG A 26 6.46 5.88 2.98
C ARG A 26 5.90 4.85 3.96
N LEU A 27 4.61 4.51 3.85
CA LEU A 27 3.97 3.45 4.63
C LEU A 27 4.58 2.08 4.31
N LYS A 28 4.81 1.75 3.04
CA LYS A 28 5.50 0.52 2.65
C LYS A 28 6.84 0.34 3.37
N ILE A 29 7.68 1.38 3.39
CA ILE A 29 8.99 1.34 4.06
C ILE A 29 8.82 1.27 5.58
N ARG A 30 7.95 2.11 6.14
CA ARG A 30 7.70 2.17 7.59
C ARG A 30 7.20 0.84 8.13
N THR A 31 6.23 0.24 7.44
CA THR A 31 5.65 -1.05 7.81
C THR A 31 6.65 -2.18 7.62
N ALA A 32 7.48 -2.17 6.56
CA ALA A 32 8.54 -3.15 6.40
C ALA A 32 9.54 -3.11 7.58
N GLY A 33 9.92 -1.93 8.04
CA GLY A 33 10.74 -1.77 9.25
C GLY A 33 10.03 -2.18 10.54
N LYS A 34 8.75 -1.81 10.69
CA LYS A 34 7.94 -2.11 11.89
C LYS A 34 7.71 -3.61 12.06
N TYR A 35 7.42 -4.32 10.98
CA TYR A 35 7.13 -5.75 10.97
C TYR A 35 8.35 -6.62 10.66
N HIS A 36 9.55 -6.01 10.54
CA HIS A 36 10.79 -6.69 10.18
C HIS A 36 10.64 -7.56 8.91
N LEU A 37 9.87 -7.06 7.92
CA LEU A 37 9.65 -7.78 6.68
C LEU A 37 10.96 -7.84 5.90
N GLU A 38 11.38 -9.05 5.51
CA GLU A 38 12.55 -9.26 4.66
C GLU A 38 12.45 -8.52 3.32
N LYS A 39 11.22 -8.23 2.87
CA LYS A 39 10.94 -7.47 1.66
C LYS A 39 9.81 -6.47 1.89
N VAL A 40 9.99 -5.27 1.31
CA VAL A 40 8.95 -4.26 1.25
C VAL A 40 7.75 -4.82 0.47
N PRO A 41 6.51 -4.73 1.01
CA PRO A 41 5.34 -5.28 0.33
C PRO A 41 5.19 -4.63 -1.05
N SER A 42 5.00 -5.49 -2.06
CA SER A 42 4.86 -5.04 -3.44
C SER A 42 3.50 -4.36 -3.62
N SER A 43 3.37 -3.47 -4.60
CA SER A 43 2.06 -2.84 -4.87
C SER A 43 1.01 -3.89 -5.24
N ALA A 44 1.42 -5.00 -5.85
CA ALA A 44 0.56 -6.15 -6.12
C ALA A 44 0.07 -6.86 -4.86
N ASP A 45 0.93 -7.09 -3.84
CA ASP A 45 0.52 -7.70 -2.57
C ASP A 45 -0.52 -6.85 -1.83
N ILE A 46 -0.36 -5.52 -1.87
CA ILE A 46 -1.35 -4.60 -1.29
C ILE A 46 -2.67 -4.71 -2.07
N ILE A 47 -2.63 -4.65 -3.41
CA ILE A 47 -3.82 -4.79 -4.27
C ILE A 47 -4.52 -6.14 -4.07
N ALA A 48 -3.78 -7.22 -3.86
CA ALA A 48 -4.34 -8.55 -3.63
C ALA A 48 -5.12 -8.65 -2.31
N GLN A 49 -4.81 -7.80 -1.34
CA GLN A 49 -5.42 -7.80 -0.01
C GLN A 49 -6.48 -6.68 0.15
N LEU A 50 -6.48 -5.70 -0.76
CA LEU A 50 -7.51 -4.66 -0.85
C LEU A 50 -8.88 -5.26 -1.18
N THR A 51 -9.92 -4.83 -0.46
CA THR A 51 -11.32 -5.13 -0.81
C THR A 51 -11.77 -4.32 -2.02
N THR A 52 -12.87 -4.73 -2.66
CA THR A 52 -13.38 -4.11 -3.90
C THR A 52 -13.60 -2.60 -3.79
N GLU A 53 -14.02 -2.12 -2.62
CA GLU A 53 -14.26 -0.69 -2.36
C GLU A 53 -12.95 0.07 -2.21
N GLU A 54 -12.04 -0.44 -1.39
CA GLU A 54 -10.71 0.12 -1.15
C GLU A 54 -9.86 0.16 -2.40
N SER A 55 -9.95 -0.92 -3.19
CA SER A 55 -9.28 -0.98 -4.48
C SER A 55 -9.79 0.11 -5.41
N ARG A 56 -11.05 0.56 -5.37
CA ARG A 56 -11.50 1.68 -6.24
C ARG A 56 -10.83 3.01 -5.88
N VAL A 57 -10.56 3.26 -4.60
CA VAL A 57 -9.91 4.48 -4.11
C VAL A 57 -8.39 4.40 -4.29
N LEU A 58 -7.80 3.23 -3.99
CA LEU A 58 -6.35 3.03 -3.95
C LEU A 58 -5.77 2.52 -5.27
N LEU A 59 -6.54 1.86 -6.15
CA LEU A 59 -6.10 1.48 -7.51
C LEU A 59 -5.55 2.64 -8.31
N PRO A 60 -6.17 3.84 -8.38
CA PRO A 60 -5.61 4.94 -9.15
C PRO A 60 -4.27 5.46 -8.55
N LEU A 61 -4.04 5.28 -7.25
CA LEU A 61 -2.80 5.67 -6.57
C LEU A 61 -1.69 4.61 -6.73
N LEU A 62 -2.07 3.33 -6.61
CA LEU A 62 -1.21 2.15 -6.70
C LEU A 62 -0.90 1.75 -8.15
N LYS A 63 -1.77 2.08 -9.12
CA LYS A 63 -1.46 1.97 -10.55
C LYS A 63 -0.28 2.89 -10.81
N ARG A 64 0.87 2.28 -11.10
CA ARG A 64 2.02 3.01 -11.61
C ARG A 64 1.59 3.76 -12.88
N LYS A 65 1.79 5.08 -12.90
CA LYS A 65 2.11 5.79 -14.14
C LYS A 65 3.24 4.97 -14.75
N THR A 66 2.95 4.27 -15.83
CA THR A 66 3.95 3.55 -16.63
C THR A 66 5.05 4.54 -16.94
N THR A 67 6.17 4.47 -16.21
CA THR A 67 7.42 5.07 -16.65
C THR A 67 7.75 4.31 -17.91
N ARG A 68 7.41 4.91 -19.04
CA ARG A 68 7.86 4.48 -20.34
C ARG A 68 9.32 4.93 -20.40
N THR A 69 10.19 3.96 -20.71
CA THR A 69 11.63 4.10 -21.00
C THR A 69 12.54 4.39 -19.81
#